data_AF-A0A359IB97-F1
#
_entry.id   AF-A0A359IB97-F1
#
_cell.length_a   1.000
_cell.length_b   1.000
_cell.length_c   1.000
_cell.angle_alpha   90.00
_cell.angle_beta   90.00
_cell.angle_gamma   90.00
#
_symmetry.space_group_name_H-M   'P 1'
#
loop_
_entity.id
_entity.type
_entity.pdbx_description
1 polymer ?
#
loop_
_entity_poly.entity_id
_entity_poly.type
_entity_poly.pdbx_seq_one_letter_code
_entity_poly.pdbx_strand_id
1 'polypeptide(L)'
;MTEKSKNKQKRGWMSELRYGRSLSIDFFKANAWLMLLFVVAILALIGLRYKTKTKMAEIKQLTVELQRAESHKLQEKSLYMSLIRESEMVKMVREKNLNLEFQEQPPFELTDDETK
;
A
#
# COMPACT_ATOMS: atom_id res chain seq x y z
N MET A 1 59.31 -36.49 -37.22
CA MET A 1 58.00 -36.96 -36.72
C MET A 1 57.59 -36.09 -35.56
N THR A 2 56.38 -35.56 -35.65
CA THR A 2 55.90 -34.29 -35.11
C THR A 2 55.58 -34.33 -33.62
N GLU A 3 55.74 -33.16 -32.97
CA GLU A 3 55.52 -32.88 -31.56
C GLU A 3 54.16 -33.31 -31.00
N LYS A 4 54.16 -33.84 -29.77
CA LYS A 4 52.98 -33.89 -28.89
C LYS A 4 53.01 -32.70 -27.93
N SER A 5 52.37 -31.59 -28.30
CA SER A 5 52.07 -30.52 -27.34
C SER A 5 50.81 -30.89 -26.55
N LYS A 6 50.98 -31.03 -25.23
CA LYS A 6 49.93 -31.40 -24.28
C LYS A 6 48.97 -30.23 -24.09
N ASN A 7 47.70 -30.50 -24.36
CA ASN A 7 46.55 -29.66 -24.03
C ASN A 7 46.57 -29.28 -22.53
N LYS A 8 46.92 -28.02 -22.21
CA LYS A 8 46.84 -27.48 -20.84
C LYS A 8 45.37 -27.15 -20.52
N GLN A 9 44.73 -28.16 -19.96
CA GLN A 9 43.41 -28.12 -19.37
C GLN A 9 43.32 -26.96 -18.35
N LYS A 10 42.45 -25.97 -18.60
CA LYS A 10 42.12 -24.86 -17.67
C LYS A 10 41.44 -25.42 -16.43
N ARG A 11 42.25 -25.90 -15.49
CA ARG A 11 41.81 -26.50 -14.24
C ARG A 11 41.65 -25.38 -13.21
N GLY A 12 40.41 -25.03 -12.89
CA GLY A 12 40.03 -24.90 -11.48
C GLY A 12 39.87 -23.53 -10.81
N TRP A 13 39.82 -22.39 -11.50
CA TRP A 13 39.60 -21.09 -10.79
C TRP A 13 38.28 -21.08 -9.98
N MET A 14 37.24 -21.75 -10.47
CA MET A 14 35.93 -21.86 -9.79
C MET A 14 35.91 -22.88 -8.65
N SER A 15 36.78 -23.90 -8.69
CA SER A 15 36.90 -24.88 -7.59
C SER A 15 37.68 -24.32 -6.41
N GLU A 16 38.68 -23.47 -6.66
CA GLU A 16 39.51 -22.85 -5.62
C GLU A 16 38.75 -21.78 -4.80
N LEU A 17 37.77 -21.11 -5.41
CA LEU A 17 36.88 -20.15 -4.75
C LEU A 17 36.00 -20.77 -3.66
N ARG A 18 35.56 -22.03 -3.81
CA ARG A 18 34.72 -22.71 -2.80
C ARG A 18 35.49 -23.12 -1.54
N TYR A 19 36.79 -23.34 -1.64
CA TYR A 19 37.62 -23.81 -0.53
C TYR A 19 38.27 -22.68 0.28
N GLY A 20 37.88 -21.41 0.03
CA GLY A 20 38.33 -20.26 0.82
C GLY A 20 39.81 -19.88 0.65
N ARG A 21 40.52 -20.50 -0.30
CA ARG A 21 41.98 -20.34 -0.50
C ARG A 21 42.33 -19.32 -1.58
N SER A 22 41.36 -18.78 -2.32
CA SER A 22 41.59 -18.02 -3.56
C SER A 22 41.45 -16.50 -3.44
N LEU A 23 41.54 -15.91 -2.24
CA LEU A 23 41.73 -14.46 -2.13
C LEU A 23 43.23 -14.15 -2.24
N SER A 24 43.85 -14.54 -3.35
CA SER A 24 45.25 -14.17 -3.60
C SER A 24 45.33 -12.64 -3.81
N ILE A 25 46.34 -12.02 -3.20
CA ILE A 25 46.64 -10.59 -3.35
C ILE A 25 46.78 -10.17 -4.83
N ASP A 26 47.22 -11.10 -5.69
CA ASP A 26 47.36 -10.87 -7.13
C ASP A 26 46.00 -10.82 -7.85
N PHE A 27 45.02 -11.64 -7.45
CA PHE A 27 43.65 -11.55 -7.97
C PHE A 27 42.98 -10.23 -7.54
N PHE A 28 43.25 -9.81 -6.30
CA PHE A 28 42.74 -8.56 -5.75
C PHE A 28 43.34 -7.34 -6.46
N LYS A 29 44.64 -7.35 -6.80
CA LYS A 29 45.26 -6.28 -7.60
C LYS A 29 44.75 -6.26 -9.04
N ALA A 30 44.62 -7.41 -9.69
CA ALA A 30 44.17 -7.50 -11.08
C ALA A 30 42.68 -7.10 -11.25
N ASN A 31 41.84 -7.39 -10.26
CA ASN A 31 40.39 -7.16 -10.32
C ASN A 31 39.90 -6.16 -9.26
N ALA A 32 40.80 -5.34 -8.69
CA ALA A 32 40.49 -4.39 -7.61
C ALA A 32 39.28 -3.51 -7.95
N TRP A 33 39.21 -3.07 -9.20
CA TRP A 33 38.12 -2.24 -9.71
C TRP A 33 36.77 -2.98 -9.73
N LEU A 34 36.77 -4.26 -10.10
CA LEU A 34 35.56 -5.09 -10.11
C LEU A 34 35.08 -5.42 -8.69
N MET A 35 36.01 -5.68 -7.77
CA MET A 35 35.69 -5.83 -6.34
C MET A 35 35.11 -4.54 -5.74
N LEU A 36 35.66 -3.37 -6.08
CA LEU A 36 35.12 -2.09 -5.64
C LEU A 36 33.70 -1.87 -6.19
N LEU A 37 33.46 -2.16 -7.46
CA LEU A 37 32.11 -2.12 -8.05
C LEU A 37 31.14 -3.05 -7.32
N PHE A 38 31.58 -4.26 -6.98
CA PHE A 38 30.76 -5.24 -6.26
C PHE A 38 30.38 -4.75 -4.85
N VAL A 39 31.32 -4.16 -4.12
CA VAL A 39 31.05 -3.56 -2.80
C VAL A 39 30.07 -2.39 -2.91
N VAL A 40 30.24 -1.50 -3.90
CA VAL A 40 29.30 -0.40 -4.15
C VAL A 40 27.91 -0.92 -4.49
N ALA A 41 27.82 -1.97 -5.31
CA ALA A 41 26.55 -2.61 -5.66
C ALA A 41 25.85 -3.21 -4.42
N ILE A 42 26.60 -3.87 -3.53
CA ILE A 42 26.05 -4.40 -2.26
C ILE A 42 25.53 -3.25 -1.39
N LEU A 43 26.30 -2.17 -1.22
CA LEU A 43 25.88 -1.01 -0.43
C LEU A 43 24.62 -0.35 -1.01
N ALA A 44 24.54 -0.23 -2.35
CA ALA A 44 23.37 0.29 -3.04
C ALA A 44 22.14 -0.61 -2.85
N LEU A 45 22.29 -1.93 -2.94
CA LEU A 45 21.21 -2.90 -2.69
C LEU A 45 20.70 -2.83 -1.26
N ILE A 46 21.60 -2.70 -0.29
CA ILE A 46 21.26 -2.51 1.11
C ILE A 46 20.47 -1.22 1.28
N GLY A 47 20.96 -0.10 0.72
CA GLY A 47 20.29 1.20 0.76
C GLY A 47 18.89 1.17 0.14
N LEU A 48 18.74 0.54 -1.03
CA LEU A 48 17.46 0.37 -1.71
C LEU A 48 16.49 -0.45 -0.86
N ARG A 49 16.93 -1.57 -0.31
CA ARG A 49 16.10 -2.42 0.57
C ARG A 49 15.63 -1.66 1.81
N TYR A 50 16.48 -0.82 2.41
CA TYR A 50 16.08 0.03 3.53
C TYR A 50 15.07 1.10 3.12
N LYS A 51 15.30 1.81 2.01
CA LYS A 51 14.33 2.80 1.49
C LYS A 51 12.97 2.17 1.23
N THR A 52 12.92 1.00 0.60
CA THR A 52 11.66 0.27 0.36
C THR A 52 10.98 -0.13 1.67
N LYS A 53 11.73 -0.59 2.68
CA LYS A 53 11.15 -0.96 3.99
C LYS A 53 10.54 0.23 4.72
N THR A 54 11.22 1.38 4.74
CA THR A 54 10.70 2.59 5.39
C THR A 54 9.44 3.09 4.69
N LYS A 55 9.45 3.16 3.35
CA LYS A 55 8.29 3.58 2.57
C LYS A 55 7.11 2.63 2.70
N MET A 56 7.37 1.33 2.80
CA MET A 56 6.31 0.34 3.06
C MET A 56 5.70 0.50 4.46
N ALA A 57 6.49 0.86 5.48
CA ALA A 57 5.97 1.14 6.81
C ALA A 57 5.08 2.39 6.83
N GLU A 58 5.52 3.45 6.16
CA GLU A 58 4.77 4.71 5.99
C GLU A 58 3.43 4.46 5.26
N ILE A 59 3.44 3.73 4.14
CA ILE A 59 2.23 3.36 3.41
C ILE A 59 1.25 2.58 4.29
N LYS A 60 1.74 1.61 5.08
CA LYS A 60 0.89 0.83 5.99
C LYS A 60 0.24 1.72 7.05
N GLN A 61 0.99 2.65 7.63
CA GLN A 61 0.44 3.61 8.60
C GLN A 61 -0.66 4.47 7.98
N LEU A 62 -0.40 5.06 6.81
CA LEU A 62 -1.36 5.89 6.09
C LEU A 62 -2.62 5.12 5.70
N THR A 63 -2.49 3.85 5.32
CA THR A 63 -3.64 3.01 4.95
C THR A 63 -4.54 2.72 6.16
N VAL A 64 -3.94 2.44 7.32
CA VAL A 64 -4.69 2.23 8.57
C VAL A 64 -5.42 3.51 8.98
N GLU A 65 -4.76 4.67 8.86
CA GLU A 65 -5.37 5.96 9.16
C GLU A 65 -6.56 6.26 8.23
N LEU A 66 -6.39 6.02 6.93
CA LEU A 66 -7.46 6.20 5.95
C LEU A 66 -8.65 5.28 6.26
N GLN A 67 -8.41 4.00 6.53
CA GLN A 67 -9.47 3.04 6.85
C GLN A 67 -10.22 3.47 8.13
N ARG A 68 -9.51 4.00 9.12
CA ARG A 68 -10.12 4.52 10.34
C ARG A 68 -10.98 5.75 10.06
N ALA A 69 -10.48 6.71 9.28
CA ALA A 69 -11.21 7.91 8.89
C ALA A 69 -12.47 7.57 8.08
N GLU A 70 -12.38 6.63 7.16
CA GLU A 70 -13.52 6.15 6.38
C GLU A 70 -14.58 5.48 7.28
N SER A 71 -14.13 4.66 8.23
CA SER A 71 -15.03 4.04 9.21
C SER A 71 -15.74 5.09 10.08
N HIS A 72 -15.03 6.11 10.56
CA HIS A 72 -15.62 7.23 11.31
C HIS A 72 -16.65 7.98 10.47
N LYS A 73 -16.32 8.33 9.23
CA LYS A 73 -17.24 8.97 8.29
C LYS A 73 -18.51 8.14 8.08
N LEU A 74 -18.37 6.83 7.88
CA LEU A 74 -19.51 5.94 7.68
C LEU A 74 -20.38 5.84 8.94
N GLN A 75 -19.76 5.80 10.11
CA GLN A 75 -20.45 5.79 11.40
C GLN A 75 -21.25 7.07 11.62
N GLU A 76 -20.65 8.25 11.42
CA GLU A 76 -21.34 9.53 11.53
C GLU A 76 -22.49 9.65 10.53
N LYS A 77 -22.26 9.23 9.28
CA LYS A 77 -23.32 9.18 8.26
C LYS A 77 -24.48 8.27 8.69
N SER A 78 -24.18 7.10 9.25
CA SER A 78 -25.19 6.15 9.74
C SER A 78 -26.01 6.77 10.89
N LEU A 79 -25.35 7.40 11.86
CA LEU A 79 -26.02 8.11 12.94
C LEU A 79 -26.91 9.25 12.42
N TYR A 80 -26.39 10.06 11.50
CA TYR A 80 -27.17 11.12 10.88
C TYR A 80 -28.40 10.57 10.15
N MET A 81 -28.22 9.53 9.32
CA MET A 81 -29.30 8.90 8.56
C MET A 81 -30.36 8.29 9.49
N SER A 82 -29.94 7.73 10.63
CA SER A 82 -30.84 7.25 11.67
C SER A 82 -31.67 8.39 12.26
N LEU A 83 -31.06 9.54 12.56
CA LEU A 83 -31.74 10.67 13.18
C LEU A 83 -32.78 11.32 12.27
N ILE A 84 -32.49 11.45 10.98
CA ILE A 84 -33.39 12.11 10.02
C ILE A 84 -34.48 11.18 9.48
N ARG A 85 -34.47 9.89 9.86
CA ARG A 85 -35.47 8.93 9.39
C ARG A 85 -36.84 9.37 9.90
N GLU A 86 -37.83 9.39 9.01
CA GLU A 86 -39.20 9.81 9.30
C GLU A 86 -39.75 9.13 10.56
N SER A 87 -39.53 7.82 10.72
CA SER A 87 -39.98 7.08 11.90
C SER A 87 -39.37 7.60 13.22
N GLU A 88 -38.10 8.00 13.20
CA GLU A 88 -37.45 8.59 14.39
C GLU A 88 -37.97 10.01 14.63
N MET A 89 -38.22 10.78 13.56
CA MET A 89 -38.82 12.11 13.69
C MET A 89 -40.24 12.06 14.26
N VAL A 90 -41.09 11.14 13.78
CA VAL A 90 -42.44 10.92 14.31
C VAL A 90 -42.39 10.48 15.77
N LYS A 91 -41.47 9.57 16.13
CA LYS A 91 -41.26 9.16 17.51
C LYS A 91 -40.85 10.35 18.40
N MET A 92 -39.94 11.19 17.94
CA MET A 92 -39.47 12.38 18.66
C MET A 92 -40.58 13.42 18.87
N VAL A 93 -41.40 13.67 17.83
CA VAL A 93 -42.58 14.56 17.91
C VAL A 93 -43.54 14.08 18.99
N ARG A 94 -43.82 12.77 19.03
CA ARG A 94 -44.67 12.15 20.04
C ARG A 94 -44.08 12.25 21.45
N GLU A 95 -42.79 11.96 21.61
CA GLU A 95 -42.10 12.06 22.91
C GLU A 95 -42.08 13.49 23.45
N LYS A 96 -41.98 14.49 22.55
CA LYS A 96 -41.94 15.91 22.91
C LYS A 96 -43.33 16.56 23.01
N ASN A 97 -44.41 15.80 22.81
CA ASN A 97 -45.79 16.30 22.76
C ASN A 97 -45.96 17.52 21.84
N LEU A 98 -45.28 17.49 20.69
CA LEU A 98 -45.47 18.49 19.66
C LEU A 98 -46.77 18.14 18.92
N ASN A 99 -47.73 19.07 18.83
CA ASN A 99 -48.96 18.93 18.02
C ASN A 99 -48.64 19.05 16.51
N LEU A 100 -47.76 18.18 16.03
CA LEU A 100 -47.40 18.07 14.63
C LEU A 100 -47.90 16.71 14.14
N GLU A 101 -48.69 16.73 13.08
CA GLU A 101 -49.27 15.54 12.47
C GLU A 101 -48.62 15.34 11.10
N PHE A 102 -48.20 14.11 10.80
CA PHE A 102 -47.58 13.81 9.51
C PHE A 102 -48.68 13.66 8.46
N GLN A 103 -48.58 14.42 7.37
CA GLN A 103 -49.58 14.38 6.31
C GLN A 103 -49.24 13.23 5.35
N GLU A 104 -50.06 12.17 5.35
CA GLU A 104 -49.84 11.00 4.46
C GLU A 104 -50.13 11.30 2.98
N GLN A 105 -50.97 12.30 2.72
CA GLN A 105 -51.37 12.70 1.38
C GLN A 105 -50.65 13.99 0.95
N PRO A 106 -50.10 14.06 -0.27
CA PRO A 106 -49.52 15.30 -0.77
C PRO A 106 -50.59 16.41 -0.81
N PRO A 107 -50.20 17.69 -0.65
CA PRO A 107 -51.11 18.81 -0.86
C PRO A 107 -51.69 18.79 -2.28
N PHE A 108 -52.99 19.02 -2.40
CA PHE A 108 -53.63 19.15 -3.70
C PHE A 108 -53.37 20.55 -4.27
N GLU A 109 -52.97 20.62 -5.54
CA GLU A 109 -53.00 21.87 -6.30
C GLU A 109 -54.45 22.17 -6.63
N LEU A 110 -54.99 23.26 -6.06
CA LEU A 110 -56.29 23.78 -6.44
C LEU A 110 -56.10 24.54 -7.75
N THR A 111 -56.50 23.93 -8.87
CA THR A 111 -56.69 24.66 -10.13
C THR A 111 -58.07 25.30 -10.07
N ASP A 112 -58.14 26.62 -10.25
CA ASP A 112 -59.41 27.35 -10.31
C ASP A 112 -60.16 27.02 -11.63
N ASP A 113 -60.68 25.79 -11.75
CA ASP A 113 -61.62 25.43 -12.81
C ASP A 113 -63.06 25.76 -12.38
N GLU A 114 -63.28 27.05 -12.08
CA GLU A 114 -64.61 27.64 -12.19
C GLU A 114 -64.75 28.31 -13.55
N THR A 115 -65.03 27.54 -14.60
CA THR A 115 -65.89 28.03 -15.69
C THR A 115 -66.70 26.90 -16.32
N LYS A 116 -67.90 26.73 -15.76
CA LYS A 116 -69.19 26.38 -16.39
C LYS A 116 -69.33 25.14 -17.28
#